data_AF-A0A7S3BQF5-F1
#
_entry.id   AF-A0A7S3BQF5-F1
#
_cell.length_a   1.000
_cell.length_b   1.000
_cell.length_c   1.000
_cell.angle_alpha   90.00
_cell.angle_beta   90.00
_cell.angle_gamma   90.00
#
_symmetry.space_group_name_H-M   'P 1'
#
loop_
_entity.id
_entity.type
_entity.pdbx_description
1 polymer ?
#
loop_
_entity_poly.entity_id
_entity_poly.type
_entity_poly.pdbx_seq_one_letter_code
_entity_poly.pdbx_strand_id
1 'polypeptide(L)'
;GVEGAAAVEAARAASAALRRAAGIWEAVSRAGHEAVASDANLCGERSAEAYAGVAEAMSAVALADAQAAVALAAEHRATPSRALAAKLHRGAAQLYDGASDALRAASRGLEAAPSALLYYLRLAPSLTMARARRCL
;
A
#
# COMPACT_ATOMS: atom_id res chain seq x y z
N GLY A 1 13.19 23.07 11.25
CA GLY A 1 13.55 22.73 12.65
C GLY A 1 14.00 21.29 12.73
N VAL A 2 14.71 20.93 13.80
CA VAL A 2 15.26 19.58 14.04
C VAL A 2 14.19 18.48 13.97
N GLU A 3 12.97 18.77 14.44
CA GLU A 3 11.81 17.87 14.36
C GLU A 3 11.39 17.53 12.93
N GLY A 4 11.49 18.48 12.00
CA GLY A 4 11.16 18.25 10.60
C GLY A 4 12.17 17.33 9.92
N ALA A 5 13.45 17.41 10.29
CA ALA A 5 14.49 16.54 9.74
C ALA A 5 14.32 15.08 10.21
N ALA A 6 14.02 14.88 11.49
CA ALA A 6 13.73 13.55 12.04
C ALA A 6 12.48 12.91 11.38
N ALA A 7 11.42 13.69 11.17
CA ALA A 7 10.22 13.22 10.49
C ALA A 7 10.47 12.82 9.03
N VAL A 8 11.29 13.59 8.30
CA VAL A 8 11.71 13.26 6.93
C VAL A 8 12.48 11.94 6.89
N GLU A 9 13.41 11.73 7.82
CA GLU A 9 14.21 10.52 7.84
C GLU A 9 13.38 9.29 8.22
N ALA A 10 12.51 9.41 9.22
CA ALA A 10 11.57 8.35 9.58
C ALA A 10 10.64 7.98 8.41
N ALA A 11 10.12 8.97 7.68
CA ALA A 11 9.27 8.75 6.53
C ALA A 11 10.01 8.07 5.36
N ARG A 12 11.30 8.39 5.15
CA ARG A 12 12.14 7.69 4.16
C ARG A 12 12.40 6.25 4.55
N ALA A 13 12.76 6.00 5.81
CA ALA A 13 12.99 4.66 6.33
C ALA A 13 11.73 3.80 6.22
N ALA A 14 10.57 4.35 6.59
CA ALA A 14 9.27 3.70 6.43
C ALA A 14 8.98 3.38 4.96
N SER A 15 9.13 4.34 4.04
CA SER A 15 8.95 4.10 2.60
C SER A 15 9.87 2.99 2.08
N ALA A 16 11.14 2.94 2.52
CA ALA A 16 12.07 1.90 2.09
C ALA A 16 11.66 0.51 2.61
N ALA A 17 11.25 0.41 3.87
CA ALA A 17 10.76 -0.85 4.45
C ALA A 17 9.48 -1.34 3.75
N LEU A 18 8.54 -0.44 3.49
CA LEU A 18 7.28 -0.74 2.81
C LEU A 18 7.50 -1.19 1.36
N ARG A 19 8.42 -0.57 0.62
CA ARG A 19 8.79 -1.03 -0.74
C ARG A 19 9.39 -2.43 -0.73
N ARG A 20 10.20 -2.76 0.29
CA ARG A 20 10.71 -4.14 0.46
C ARG A 20 9.58 -5.11 0.78
N ALA A 21 8.66 -4.74 1.68
CA ALA A 21 7.49 -5.55 1.99
C ALA A 21 6.63 -5.80 0.74
N ALA A 22 6.41 -4.79 -0.10
CA ALA A 22 5.70 -4.94 -1.37
C ALA A 22 6.36 -6.00 -2.27
N GLY A 23 7.69 -5.97 -2.41
CA GLY A 23 8.42 -6.96 -3.21
C GLY A 23 8.32 -8.39 -2.64
N ILE A 24 8.28 -8.54 -1.31
CA ILE A 24 8.06 -9.86 -0.67
C ILE A 24 6.66 -10.37 -1.00
N TRP A 25 5.64 -9.54 -0.83
CA TRP A 25 4.25 -9.91 -1.15
C TRP A 25 4.05 -10.22 -2.64
N GLU A 26 4.71 -9.48 -3.52
CA GLU A 26 4.70 -9.77 -4.96
C GLU A 26 5.32 -11.14 -5.26
N ALA A 27 6.45 -11.49 -4.62
CA ALA A 27 7.07 -12.80 -4.77
C ALA A 27 6.16 -13.93 -4.25
N VAL A 28 5.49 -13.73 -3.12
CA VAL A 28 4.49 -14.67 -2.58
C VAL A 28 3.31 -14.85 -3.54
N SER A 29 2.78 -13.75 -4.08
CA SER A 29 1.69 -13.77 -5.06
C SER A 29 2.08 -14.58 -6.30
N ARG A 30 3.26 -14.31 -6.86
CA ARG A 30 3.78 -15.02 -8.04
C ARG A 30 3.95 -16.51 -7.79
N ALA A 31 4.58 -16.90 -6.68
CA ALA A 31 4.73 -18.30 -6.30
C ALA A 31 3.37 -18.98 -6.10
N GLY A 32 2.39 -18.26 -5.52
CA GLY A 32 1.02 -18.75 -5.37
C GLY A 32 0.32 -19.01 -6.72
N HIS A 33 0.49 -18.12 -7.70
CA HIS A 33 -0.03 -18.29 -9.05
C HIS A 33 0.66 -19.45 -9.80
N GLU A 34 1.99 -19.54 -9.73
CA GLU A 34 2.77 -20.62 -10.35
C GLU A 34 2.36 -22.00 -9.79
N ALA A 35 2.16 -22.11 -8.48
CA ALA A 35 1.72 -23.34 -7.84
C ALA A 35 0.28 -23.75 -8.19
N VAL A 36 -0.60 -22.79 -8.54
CA VAL A 36 -1.95 -23.10 -9.05
C VAL A 36 -1.89 -23.53 -10.52
N ALA A 37 -0.99 -22.93 -11.30
CA ALA A 37 -0.80 -23.26 -12.71
C ALA A 37 -0.11 -24.62 -12.93
N SER A 38 0.77 -25.04 -12.01
CA SER A 38 1.55 -26.27 -12.16
C SER A 38 0.83 -27.54 -11.71
N ASP A 39 -0.18 -27.45 -10.84
CA ASP A 39 -0.92 -28.62 -10.38
C ASP A 39 -2.31 -28.25 -9.82
N ALA A 40 -3.36 -28.51 -10.59
CA ALA A 40 -4.75 -28.25 -10.19
C ALA A 40 -5.21 -29.11 -8.99
N ASN A 41 -4.39 -30.09 -8.55
CA ASN A 41 -4.70 -31.01 -7.46
C ASN A 41 -3.93 -30.75 -6.14
N LEU A 42 -3.17 -29.65 -6.02
CA LEU A 42 -2.52 -29.28 -4.76
C LEU A 42 -3.53 -28.71 -3.74
N CYS A 43 -4.37 -29.60 -3.19
CA CYS A 43 -5.33 -29.38 -2.11
C CYS A 43 -4.68 -29.46 -0.72
N GLY A 44 -3.63 -28.67 -0.47
CA GLY A 44 -3.23 -28.34 0.89
C GLY A 44 -3.98 -27.11 1.38
N GLU A 45 -4.47 -27.10 2.63
CA GLU A 45 -4.99 -25.86 3.26
C GLU A 45 -3.90 -24.78 3.21
N ARG A 46 -4.13 -23.75 2.39
CA ARG A 46 -3.26 -22.58 2.34
C ARG A 46 -3.75 -21.61 3.41
N SER A 47 -2.83 -20.96 4.15
CA SER A 47 -3.24 -19.84 4.99
C SER A 47 -3.90 -18.76 4.12
N ALA A 48 -4.87 -18.01 4.66
CA ALA A 48 -5.58 -16.97 3.92
C ALA A 48 -4.62 -15.94 3.26
N GLU A 49 -3.44 -15.74 3.84
CA GLU A 49 -2.37 -14.85 3.37
C GLU A 49 -1.60 -15.41 2.17
N ALA A 50 -1.59 -16.74 1.98
CA ALA A 50 -0.95 -17.42 0.87
C ALA A 50 -1.83 -17.52 -0.39
N TYR A 51 -3.03 -16.94 -0.35
CA TYR A 51 -3.82 -16.72 -1.55
C TYR A 51 -3.19 -15.63 -2.38
N ALA A 52 -2.86 -15.97 -3.63
CA ALA A 52 -2.11 -15.10 -4.52
C ALA A 52 -2.74 -13.70 -4.69
N GLY A 53 -4.08 -13.61 -4.67
CA GLY A 53 -4.80 -12.34 -4.71
C GLY A 53 -4.70 -11.51 -3.43
N VAL A 54 -4.61 -12.14 -2.25
CA VAL A 54 -4.39 -11.40 -0.99
C VAL A 54 -2.97 -10.86 -0.94
N ALA A 55 -1.99 -11.66 -1.36
CA ALA A 55 -0.61 -11.22 -1.47
C ALA A 55 -0.46 -10.06 -2.47
N GLU A 56 -1.14 -10.13 -3.63
CA GLU A 56 -1.19 -9.03 -4.59
C GLU A 56 -1.78 -7.76 -3.97
N ALA A 57 -2.92 -7.89 -3.28
CA ALA A 57 -3.55 -6.76 -2.58
C ALA A 57 -2.61 -6.15 -1.54
N MET A 58 -1.95 -6.97 -0.71
CA MET A 58 -1.00 -6.50 0.31
C MET A 58 0.24 -5.84 -0.29
N SER A 59 0.71 -6.30 -1.45
CA SER A 59 1.76 -5.61 -2.20
C SER A 59 1.31 -4.20 -2.62
N ALA A 60 0.09 -4.08 -3.15
CA ALA A 60 -0.49 -2.78 -3.52
C ALA A 60 -0.67 -1.84 -2.31
N VAL A 61 -1.12 -2.37 -1.16
CA VAL A 61 -1.22 -1.59 0.09
C VAL A 61 0.15 -1.04 0.51
N ALA A 62 1.17 -1.89 0.53
CA ALA A 62 2.51 -1.49 0.94
C ALA A 62 3.10 -0.41 0.00
N LEU A 63 2.82 -0.47 -1.31
CA LEU A 63 3.21 0.58 -2.25
C LEU A 63 2.47 1.90 -2.01
N ALA A 64 1.17 1.84 -1.70
CA ALA A 64 0.37 3.01 -1.37
C ALA A 64 0.89 3.71 -0.09
N ASP A 65 1.16 2.93 0.95
CA ASP A 65 1.74 3.42 2.21
C ASP A 65 3.12 4.03 1.98
N ALA A 66 3.97 3.39 1.16
CA ALA A 66 5.29 3.91 0.83
C ALA A 66 5.19 5.27 0.12
N GLN A 67 4.24 5.41 -0.81
CA GLN A 67 4.00 6.68 -1.50
C GLN A 67 3.46 7.75 -0.54
N ALA A 68 2.57 7.39 0.38
CA ALA A 68 2.06 8.30 1.40
C ALA A 68 3.19 8.80 2.34
N ALA A 69 4.13 7.92 2.71
CA ALA A 69 5.31 8.29 3.48
C ALA A 69 6.22 9.27 2.71
N VAL A 70 6.44 9.05 1.41
CA VAL A 70 7.17 10.00 0.56
C VAL A 70 6.46 11.36 0.47
N ALA A 71 5.13 11.36 0.39
CA ALA A 71 4.35 12.60 0.36
C ALA A 71 4.50 13.39 1.68
N LEU A 72 4.45 12.71 2.83
CA LEU A 72 4.73 13.32 4.13
C LEU A 72 6.16 13.88 4.22
N ALA A 73 7.15 13.12 3.75
CA ALA A 73 8.54 13.59 3.72
C ALA A 73 8.68 14.86 2.87
N ALA A 74 7.92 15.00 1.78
CA ALA A 74 7.95 16.19 0.94
C ALA A 74 7.36 17.44 1.63
N GLU A 75 6.37 17.27 2.51
CA GLU A 75 5.81 18.36 3.32
C GLU A 75 6.80 18.91 4.35
N HIS A 76 7.61 18.04 4.95
CA HIS A 76 8.52 18.38 6.05
C HIS A 76 9.92 18.82 5.61
N ARG A 77 10.17 18.95 4.30
CA ARG A 77 11.45 19.47 3.78
C ARG A 77 11.66 20.93 4.23
N ALA A 78 12.93 21.34 4.32
CA ALA A 78 13.29 22.72 4.65
C ALA A 78 12.72 23.73 3.65
N THR A 79 12.64 23.35 2.37
CA THR A 79 12.01 24.12 1.29
C THR A 79 10.92 23.28 0.61
N PRO A 80 9.72 23.19 1.21
CA PRO A 80 8.68 22.29 0.72
C PRO A 80 8.03 22.84 -0.54
N SER A 81 8.04 22.05 -1.62
CA SER A 81 7.24 22.34 -2.80
C SER A 81 5.80 21.87 -2.57
N ARG A 82 4.92 22.83 -2.28
CA ARG A 82 3.48 22.64 -2.08
C ARG A 82 2.81 21.89 -3.23
N ALA A 83 3.12 22.27 -4.47
CA ALA A 83 2.60 21.61 -5.67
C ALA A 83 3.09 20.17 -5.80
N LEU A 84 4.35 19.88 -5.46
CA LEU A 84 4.88 18.51 -5.47
C LEU A 84 4.23 17.66 -4.39
N ALA A 85 4.12 18.17 -3.16
CA ALA A 85 3.47 17.47 -2.05
C ALA A 85 2.00 17.14 -2.39
N ALA A 86 1.26 18.10 -2.97
CA ALA A 86 -0.11 17.86 -3.43
C ALA A 86 -0.21 16.75 -4.48
N LYS A 87 0.71 16.72 -5.47
CA LYS A 87 0.77 15.66 -6.48
C LYS A 87 1.09 14.29 -5.87
N LEU A 88 2.05 14.24 -4.94
CA LEU A 88 2.44 12.99 -4.28
C LEU A 88 1.29 12.40 -3.46
N HIS A 89 0.53 13.23 -2.73
CA HIS A 89 -0.66 12.80 -2.00
C HIS A 89 -1.78 12.31 -2.91
N ARG A 90 -2.02 12.97 -4.05
CA ARG A 90 -2.99 12.46 -5.06
C ARG A 90 -2.57 11.11 -5.61
N GLY A 91 -1.28 10.93 -5.90
CA GLY A 91 -0.75 9.63 -6.33
C GLY A 91 -0.93 8.54 -5.26
N ALA A 92 -0.70 8.87 -3.99
CA ALA A 92 -0.97 7.94 -2.89
C ALA A 92 -2.45 7.54 -2.82
N ALA A 93 -3.37 8.52 -2.96
CA ALA A 93 -4.81 8.24 -2.99
C ALA A 93 -5.19 7.26 -4.11
N GLN A 94 -4.67 7.48 -5.32
CA GLN A 94 -4.89 6.58 -6.47
C GLN A 94 -4.35 5.17 -6.23
N LEU A 95 -3.21 5.03 -5.55
CA LEU A 95 -2.67 3.72 -5.18
C LEU A 95 -3.55 3.01 -4.15
N TYR A 96 -4.13 3.72 -3.18
CA TYR A 96 -5.09 3.12 -2.25
C TYR A 96 -6.39 2.68 -2.93
N ASP A 97 -6.87 3.43 -3.92
CA ASP A 97 -8.02 3.02 -4.73
C ASP A 97 -7.70 1.71 -5.48
N GLY A 98 -6.52 1.63 -6.11
CA GLY A 98 -6.05 0.40 -6.75
C GLY A 98 -5.89 -0.79 -5.78
N ALA A 99 -5.36 -0.55 -4.58
CA ALA A 99 -5.25 -1.58 -3.55
C ALA A 99 -6.63 -2.06 -3.05
N SER A 100 -7.61 -1.16 -2.97
CA SER A 100 -8.99 -1.50 -2.63
C SER A 100 -9.61 -2.42 -3.68
N ASP A 101 -9.37 -2.13 -4.96
CA ASP A 101 -9.89 -2.94 -6.06
C ASP A 101 -9.22 -4.33 -6.11
N ALA A 102 -7.89 -4.40 -5.89
CA ALA A 102 -7.17 -5.67 -5.76
C ALA A 102 -7.72 -6.52 -4.60
N LEU A 103 -7.95 -5.92 -3.43
CA LEU A 103 -8.50 -6.63 -2.28
C LEU A 103 -9.94 -7.11 -2.53
N ARG A 104 -10.78 -6.30 -3.19
CA ARG A 104 -12.15 -6.72 -3.57
C ARG A 104 -12.13 -7.87 -4.57
N ALA A 105 -11.22 -7.85 -5.53
CA ALA A 105 -11.05 -8.94 -6.48
C ALA A 105 -10.64 -10.23 -5.77
N ALA A 106 -9.68 -10.16 -4.84
CA ALA A 106 -9.24 -11.28 -4.03
C ALA A 106 -10.32 -11.83 -3.07
N SER A 107 -11.12 -10.94 -2.46
CA SER A 107 -12.16 -11.30 -1.48
C SER A 107 -13.33 -12.05 -2.10
N ARG A 108 -13.49 -12.06 -3.43
CA ARG A 108 -14.51 -12.89 -4.10
C ARG A 108 -14.23 -14.39 -3.99
N GLY A 109 -13.03 -14.80 -3.54
CA GLY A 109 -12.61 -16.19 -3.37
C GLY A 109 -12.22 -16.59 -1.94
N LEU A 110 -12.50 -15.77 -0.93
CA LEU A 110 -12.05 -15.97 0.46
C LEU A 110 -13.15 -15.65 1.48
N GLU A 111 -13.10 -16.27 2.65
CA GLU A 111 -13.81 -15.78 3.84
C GLU A 111 -13.29 -14.37 4.17
N ALA A 112 -14.21 -13.47 4.53
CA ALA A 112 -14.08 -12.02 4.47
C ALA A 112 -12.71 -11.46 4.90
N ALA A 113 -12.16 -10.54 4.08
CA ALA A 113 -10.98 -9.76 4.45
C ALA A 113 -11.16 -9.08 5.83
N PRO A 114 -10.09 -8.94 6.64
CA PRO A 114 -10.19 -8.31 7.95
C PRO A 114 -10.87 -6.94 7.87
N SER A 115 -11.91 -6.74 8.68
CA SER A 115 -12.72 -5.51 8.66
C SER A 115 -11.87 -4.25 8.85
N ALA A 116 -10.82 -4.32 9.67
CA ALA A 116 -9.87 -3.24 9.89
C ALA A 116 -9.15 -2.79 8.60
N LEU A 117 -8.74 -3.74 7.74
CA LEU A 117 -8.07 -3.42 6.47
C LEU A 117 -9.05 -2.77 5.49
N LEU A 118 -10.29 -3.25 5.42
CA LEU A 118 -11.34 -2.64 4.60
C LEU A 118 -11.65 -1.21 5.04
N TYR A 119 -11.74 -0.97 6.36
CA TYR A 119 -11.90 0.38 6.89
C TYR A 119 -10.71 1.27 6.58
N TYR A 120 -9.48 0.76 6.74
CA TYR A 120 -8.26 1.47 6.41
C TYR A 120 -8.26 1.94 4.96
N LEU A 121 -8.52 1.02 4.03
CA LEU A 121 -8.54 1.29 2.60
C LEU A 121 -9.66 2.23 2.15
N ARG A 122 -10.76 2.32 2.92
CA ARG A 122 -11.79 3.33 2.70
C ARG A 122 -11.38 4.73 3.17
N LEU A 123 -10.61 4.80 4.26
CA LEU A 123 -10.24 6.06 4.91
C LEU A 123 -8.98 6.70 4.32
N ALA A 124 -7.96 5.89 4.01
CA ALA A 124 -6.64 6.35 3.58
C ALA A 124 -6.65 7.20 2.28
N PRO A 125 -7.42 6.88 1.22
CA PRO A 125 -7.55 7.74 0.04
C PRO A 125 -8.16 9.11 0.39
N SER A 126 -9.19 9.12 1.24
CA SER A 126 -9.84 10.36 1.65
C SER A 126 -8.91 11.27 2.45
N LEU A 127 -8.13 10.69 3.36
CA LEU A 127 -7.15 11.42 4.17
C LEU A 127 -6.02 11.99 3.31
N THR A 128 -5.48 11.20 2.38
CA THR A 128 -4.44 11.66 1.45
C THR A 128 -4.96 12.74 0.51
N MET A 129 -6.20 12.63 0.01
CA MET A 129 -6.83 13.67 -0.79
C MET A 129 -7.04 14.98 0.01
N ALA A 130 -7.45 14.89 1.27
CA ALA A 130 -7.57 16.05 2.16
C ALA A 130 -6.20 16.73 2.36
N ARG A 131 -5.14 15.95 2.58
CA ARG A 131 -3.76 16.48 2.64
C ARG A 131 -3.34 17.13 1.33
N ALA A 132 -3.65 16.53 0.19
CA ALA A 132 -3.37 17.11 -1.12
C ALA A 132 -4.01 18.49 -1.30
N ARG A 133 -5.27 18.66 -0.84
CA ARG A 133 -5.98 19.94 -0.89
C ARG A 133 -5.38 20.98 0.05
N ARG A 134 -4.93 20.57 1.24
CA ARG A 134 -4.24 21.46 2.20
C ARG A 134 -2.88 21.96 1.69
N CYS A 135 -2.23 21.18 0.83
CA CYS A 135 -0.95 21.58 0.24
C CYS A 135 -1.08 22.64 -0.85
N LEU A 136 -2.26 22.84 -1.45
CA LEU A 136 -2.53 23.87 -2.45
C LEU A 136 -2.80 25.21 -1.76
#